data_AF-A0A818JGP6-F1
#
_entry.id   AF-A0A818JGP6-F1
#
_cell.length_a   1.000
_cell.length_b   1.000
_cell.length_c   1.000
_cell.angle_alpha   90.00
_cell.angle_beta   90.00
_cell.angle_gamma   90.00
#
_symmetry.space_group_name_H-M   'P 1'
#
loop_
_entity.id
_entity.type
_entity.pdbx_description
1 polymer ?
#
loop_
_entity_poly.entity_id
_entity_poly.type
_entity_poly.pdbx_seq_one_letter_code
_entity_poly.pdbx_strand_id
1 'polypeptide(L)'
;MGIKAIELYYKIPSKLINESINICILNACSFSALIDQARSIFENIRIKTERIYTTMVDCLSRTCLFDEAKQLIDQFEHGHLPQSPMYLALLSNAMIKKNTSLSKEIGEKMKKHFPQIENPSISVSILFDGVDDVDELSTKINKASDIIMELNQSGMKKTVGHTTTVVNGQIYKFRAHDRSHPQSKEIYDEINKISKELISHGHKYDPSWITRSLNEYETIESVFNGHSEKLAIAWNFISNPHTTRIQLTNDLRICGDCHRAIKLIALIRQCEIIIRDANRIHHFYKNGQCSCDLYELNFNSFWCIIMGYCSPLVLSTLYFGFVNQAFFRLCRIIYWRNEWIQSFQFYIIIPFIELIISALLSSPILFWHDIIYLPNDYFCYVSVSNTRDILWIFFVSFGNCILILLFIYIRITIYLRQQSTNQIIRFRQGQQRDLIVIKRIFITVGLLSILGIPAAVFLFLFFISGQVHPLVWRIELFFVGLQMIGLCLSQITLIPQLKQIILQKFQHNRVITLNTIVTRSILLKQYITTR
;
A
#
# COMPACT_ATOMS: atom_id res chain seq x y z
N MET A 1 3.06 -18.09 9.30
CA MET A 1 3.81 -19.34 9.57
C MET A 1 5.27 -19.09 9.92
N GLY A 2 5.98 -18.14 9.29
CA GLY A 2 7.40 -17.85 9.58
C GLY A 2 7.72 -17.52 11.04
N ILE A 3 6.95 -16.66 11.72
CA ILE A 3 7.20 -16.31 13.14
C ILE A 3 7.21 -17.57 14.04
N LYS A 4 6.21 -18.44 13.88
CA LYS A 4 6.13 -19.69 14.64
C LYS A 4 7.27 -20.66 14.31
N ALA A 5 7.74 -20.67 13.06
CA ALA A 5 8.93 -21.45 12.67
C ALA A 5 10.19 -20.91 13.38
N ILE A 6 10.33 -19.58 13.50
CA ILE A 6 11.45 -18.93 14.22
C ILE A 6 11.40 -19.26 15.71
N GLU A 7 10.23 -19.16 16.35
CA GLU A 7 10.05 -19.55 17.75
C GLU A 7 10.45 -21.01 18.01
N LEU A 8 10.11 -21.91 17.09
CA LEU A 8 10.51 -23.32 17.20
C LEU A 8 12.02 -23.48 16.96
N TYR A 9 12.58 -22.80 15.97
CA TYR A 9 14.01 -22.83 15.67
C TYR A 9 14.86 -22.46 16.90
N TYR A 10 14.50 -21.38 17.61
CA TYR A 10 15.22 -20.98 18.82
C TYR A 10 15.02 -21.90 20.04
N LYS A 11 14.03 -22.81 20.00
CA LYS A 11 13.86 -23.86 21.01
C LYS A 11 14.70 -25.11 20.73
N ILE A 12 15.23 -25.26 19.52
CA ILE A 12 16.07 -26.41 19.15
C ILE A 12 17.45 -26.22 19.81
N PRO A 13 17.94 -27.21 20.58
CA PRO A 13 19.30 -27.20 21.09
C PRO A 13 20.31 -26.98 19.96
N SER A 14 21.26 -26.05 20.12
CA SER A 14 22.22 -25.66 19.07
C SER A 14 22.98 -26.84 18.45
N LYS A 15 23.26 -27.88 19.24
CA LYS A 15 23.90 -29.13 18.80
C LYS A 15 23.07 -29.98 17.81
N LEU A 16 21.77 -29.75 17.72
CA LEU A 16 20.84 -30.47 16.83
C LEU A 16 20.55 -29.69 15.54
N ILE A 17 20.97 -28.43 15.45
CA ILE A 17 20.74 -27.61 14.27
C ILE A 17 21.72 -28.05 13.17
N ASN A 18 21.16 -28.58 12.09
CA ASN A 18 21.90 -29.01 10.90
C ASN A 18 21.56 -28.11 9.69
N GLU A 19 22.24 -28.34 8.57
CA GLU A 19 22.04 -27.60 7.32
C GLU A 19 20.57 -27.58 6.88
N SER A 20 19.86 -28.71 6.96
CA SER A 20 18.46 -28.81 6.54
C SER A 20 17.55 -27.92 7.39
N ILE A 21 17.74 -27.89 8.71
CA ILE A 21 16.98 -27.03 9.62
C ILE A 21 17.25 -25.55 9.28
N ASN A 22 18.52 -25.19 9.03
CA ASN A 22 18.92 -23.84 8.62
C ASN A 22 18.25 -23.40 7.31
N ILE A 23 18.24 -24.28 6.30
CA ILE A 23 17.56 -24.02 5.02
C ILE A 23 16.05 -23.89 5.24
N CYS A 24 15.44 -24.76 6.05
CA CYS A 24 14.01 -24.70 6.34
C CYS A 24 13.62 -23.38 7.00
N ILE A 25 14.41 -22.91 7.99
CA ILE A 25 14.09 -21.65 8.67
C ILE A 25 14.31 -20.43 7.78
N LEU A 26 15.39 -20.40 6.97
CA LEU A 26 15.63 -19.33 6.01
C LEU A 26 14.52 -19.27 4.95
N ASN A 27 14.07 -20.42 4.45
CA ASN A 27 12.90 -20.50 3.58
C ASN A 27 11.62 -20.01 4.26
N ALA A 28 11.40 -20.37 5.53
CA ALA A 28 10.24 -19.89 6.28
C ALA A 28 10.24 -18.36 6.44
N CYS A 29 11.43 -17.76 6.66
CA CYS A 29 11.61 -16.32 6.67
C CYS A 29 11.38 -15.70 5.28
N SER A 30 11.97 -16.31 4.23
CA SER A 30 11.79 -15.92 2.82
C SER A 30 10.34 -15.95 2.36
N PHE A 31 9.54 -16.90 2.85
CA PHE A 31 8.12 -16.99 2.52
C PHE A 31 7.22 -16.13 3.42
N SER A 32 7.78 -15.43 4.41
CA SER A 32 7.02 -14.59 5.35
C SER A 32 7.50 -13.13 5.40
N ALA A 33 8.40 -12.72 4.50
CA ALA A 33 9.02 -11.38 4.42
C ALA A 33 9.81 -10.97 5.65
N LEU A 34 10.30 -11.95 6.39
CA LEU A 34 11.05 -11.76 7.63
C LEU A 34 12.54 -11.64 7.33
N ILE A 35 12.92 -10.63 6.55
CA ILE A 35 14.29 -10.47 6.04
C ILE A 35 15.28 -10.20 7.17
N ASP A 36 14.94 -9.36 8.14
CA ASP A 36 15.85 -9.06 9.25
C ASP A 36 16.13 -10.32 10.10
N GLN A 37 15.11 -11.15 10.29
CA GLN A 37 15.25 -12.43 10.97
C GLN A 37 16.04 -13.42 10.12
N ALA A 38 15.84 -13.44 8.79
CA ALA A 38 16.65 -14.24 7.88
C ALA A 38 18.13 -13.84 7.95
N ARG A 39 18.45 -12.54 7.92
CA ARG A 39 19.81 -12.01 8.08
C ARG A 39 20.44 -12.44 9.40
N SER A 40 19.74 -12.20 10.51
CA SER A 40 20.22 -12.57 11.84
C SER A 40 20.47 -14.08 11.97
N ILE A 41 19.56 -14.91 11.47
CA ILE A 41 19.73 -16.36 11.47
C ILE A 41 20.91 -16.76 10.58
N PHE A 42 20.99 -16.21 9.38
CA PHE A 42 22.07 -16.47 8.43
C PHE A 42 23.44 -16.14 9.04
N GLU A 43 23.60 -14.97 9.66
CA GLU A 43 24.83 -14.57 10.35
C GLU A 43 25.24 -15.58 11.42
N ASN A 44 24.28 -16.04 12.23
CA ASN A 44 24.49 -17.00 13.33
C ASN A 44 24.81 -18.43 12.87
N ILE A 45 24.61 -18.77 11.60
CA ILE A 45 25.04 -20.06 11.05
C ILE A 45 26.57 -20.10 10.97
N ARG A 46 27.19 -21.00 11.75
CA ARG A 46 28.65 -21.17 11.79
C ARG A 46 29.25 -21.66 10.48
N ILE A 47 28.62 -22.66 9.86
CA ILE A 47 29.08 -23.27 8.60
C ILE A 47 28.01 -22.98 7.55
N LYS A 48 28.29 -22.04 6.66
CA LYS A 48 27.41 -21.64 5.57
C LYS A 48 27.84 -22.38 4.30
N THR A 49 27.06 -23.37 3.90
CA THR A 49 27.26 -24.09 2.65
C THR A 49 26.71 -23.30 1.47
N GLU A 50 27.05 -23.69 0.25
CA GLU A 50 26.48 -23.14 -0.98
C GLU A 50 24.94 -23.17 -0.98
N ARG A 51 24.33 -24.22 -0.41
CA ARG A 51 22.86 -24.34 -0.32
C ARG A 51 22.26 -23.30 0.63
N ILE A 52 22.94 -23.00 1.73
CA ILE A 52 22.52 -21.96 2.68
C ILE A 52 22.65 -20.58 2.04
N TYR A 53 23.75 -20.32 1.33
CA TYR A 53 23.93 -19.09 0.54
C TYR A 53 22.86 -18.95 -0.55
N THR A 54 22.61 -20.00 -1.34
CA THR A 54 21.53 -20.06 -2.34
C THR A 54 20.17 -19.73 -1.73
N THR A 55 19.87 -20.28 -0.56
CA THR A 55 18.60 -20.02 0.12
C THR A 55 18.48 -18.56 0.56
N MET A 56 19.58 -17.95 1.02
CA MET A 56 19.59 -16.54 1.40
C MET A 56 19.53 -15.61 0.17
N VAL A 57 20.20 -15.96 -0.93
CA VAL A 57 20.10 -15.26 -2.22
C VAL A 57 18.66 -15.31 -2.75
N ASP A 58 18.01 -16.48 -2.75
CA ASP A 58 16.60 -16.63 -3.11
C ASP A 58 15.69 -15.80 -2.18
N CYS A 59 16.00 -15.77 -0.87
CA CYS A 59 15.30 -14.96 0.13
C CYS A 59 15.31 -13.47 -0.23
N LEU A 60 16.50 -12.90 -0.43
CA LEU A 60 16.71 -11.50 -0.77
C LEU A 60 16.10 -11.16 -2.15
N SER A 61 16.30 -12.02 -3.14
CA SER A 61 15.80 -11.83 -4.50
C SER A 61 14.27 -11.81 -4.56
N ARG A 62 13.58 -12.61 -3.72
CA ARG A 62 12.11 -12.61 -3.64
C ARG A 62 11.54 -11.31 -3.10
N THR A 63 12.28 -10.64 -2.22
CA THR A 63 11.94 -9.33 -1.66
C THR A 63 12.53 -8.16 -2.44
N CYS A 64 13.03 -8.42 -3.66
CA CYS A 64 13.61 -7.42 -4.55
C CYS A 64 14.88 -6.73 -4.00
N LEU A 65 15.55 -7.33 -3.01
CA LEU A 65 16.85 -6.88 -2.48
C LEU A 65 17.97 -7.43 -3.36
N PHE A 66 17.91 -7.13 -4.65
CA PHE A 66 18.79 -7.74 -5.65
C PHE A 66 20.26 -7.34 -5.49
N ASP A 67 20.55 -6.11 -5.08
CA ASP A 67 21.93 -5.66 -4.86
C ASP A 67 22.57 -6.37 -3.68
N GLU A 68 21.82 -6.56 -2.60
CA GLU A 68 22.28 -7.34 -1.44
C GLU A 68 22.46 -8.82 -1.82
N ALA A 69 21.56 -9.36 -2.65
CA ALA A 69 21.71 -10.71 -3.19
C ALA A 69 22.99 -10.86 -4.03
N LYS A 70 23.32 -9.86 -4.87
CA LYS A 70 24.59 -9.82 -5.62
C LYS A 70 25.80 -9.75 -4.69
N GLN A 71 25.78 -8.85 -3.71
CA GLN A 71 26.85 -8.73 -2.73
C GLN A 71 27.06 -10.05 -1.98
N LEU A 72 25.98 -10.76 -1.66
CA LEU A 72 26.07 -12.05 -0.97
C LEU A 72 26.69 -13.15 -1.86
N ILE A 73 26.41 -13.11 -3.17
CA ILE A 73 27.10 -13.97 -4.15
C ILE A 73 28.59 -13.60 -4.19
N ASP A 74 28.92 -12.31 -4.30
CA ASP A 74 30.32 -11.85 -4.34
C ASP A 74 31.09 -12.21 -3.05
N GLN A 75 30.42 -12.18 -1.88
CA GLN A 75 30.97 -12.59 -0.59
C GLN A 75 31.24 -14.09 -0.49
N PHE A 76 30.40 -14.93 -1.11
CA PHE A 76 30.69 -16.35 -1.25
C PHE A 76 31.90 -16.58 -2.17
N GLU A 77 32.04 -15.73 -3.19
CA GLU A 77 32.97 -15.87 -4.31
C GLU A 77 34.31 -15.13 -4.11
N HIS A 78 35.10 -15.46 -3.08
CA HIS A 78 36.56 -15.29 -3.15
C HIS A 78 37.21 -16.36 -4.03
N GLY A 79 36.81 -16.43 -5.31
CA GLY A 79 37.48 -17.21 -6.35
C GLY A 79 36.60 -18.22 -7.11
N HIS A 80 36.15 -17.81 -8.29
CA HIS A 80 35.93 -18.63 -9.49
C HIS A 80 34.92 -19.80 -9.42
N LEU A 81 33.61 -19.57 -9.59
CA LEU A 81 32.80 -20.25 -10.62
C LEU A 81 31.30 -19.87 -10.55
N PRO A 82 30.74 -19.26 -11.60
CA PRO A 82 29.29 -18.99 -11.70
C PRO A 82 28.41 -20.23 -11.98
N GLN A 83 28.81 -21.42 -11.49
CA GLN A 83 28.00 -22.66 -11.52
C GLN A 83 26.97 -22.70 -10.38
N SER A 84 27.03 -21.73 -9.46
CA SER A 84 26.27 -21.82 -8.25
C SER A 84 24.76 -21.69 -8.49
N PRO A 85 23.92 -22.55 -7.88
CA PRO A 85 22.47 -22.40 -7.83
C PRO A 85 21.99 -21.01 -7.41
N MET A 86 22.85 -20.22 -6.76
CA MET A 86 22.63 -18.80 -6.45
C MET A 86 22.31 -17.94 -7.68
N TYR A 87 23.06 -18.06 -8.78
CA TYR A 87 22.80 -17.24 -9.99
C TYR A 87 21.47 -17.61 -10.66
N LEU A 88 21.11 -18.90 -10.64
CA LEU A 88 19.79 -19.36 -11.11
C LEU A 88 18.66 -18.88 -10.20
N ALA A 89 18.87 -18.86 -8.88
CA ALA A 89 17.91 -18.30 -7.93
C ALA A 89 17.72 -16.80 -8.15
N LEU A 90 18.81 -16.05 -8.34
CA LEU A 90 18.76 -14.62 -8.64
C LEU A 90 18.07 -14.36 -9.99
N LEU A 91 18.47 -15.08 -11.04
CA LEU A 91 17.91 -14.96 -12.39
C LEU A 91 16.41 -15.26 -12.43
N SER A 92 16.00 -16.40 -11.84
CA SER A 92 14.59 -16.80 -11.83
C SER A 92 13.70 -15.78 -11.11
N ASN A 93 14.15 -15.26 -9.96
CA ASN A 93 13.40 -14.23 -9.24
C ASN A 93 13.43 -12.88 -9.97
N ALA A 94 14.54 -12.49 -10.62
CA ALA A 94 14.61 -11.29 -11.44
C ALA A 94 13.60 -11.34 -12.60
N MET A 95 13.50 -12.48 -13.30
CA MET A 95 12.51 -12.67 -14.36
C MET A 95 11.07 -12.62 -13.83
N ILE A 96 10.78 -13.29 -12.70
CA ILE A 96 9.45 -13.25 -12.06
C ILE A 96 9.05 -11.82 -11.68
N LYS A 97 10.02 -11.04 -11.18
CA LYS A 97 9.82 -9.63 -10.80
C LYS A 97 9.91 -8.68 -11.99
N LYS A 98 10.04 -9.20 -13.22
CA LYS A 98 10.15 -8.45 -14.47
C LYS A 98 11.33 -7.45 -14.48
N ASN A 99 12.39 -7.73 -13.74
CA ASN A 99 13.64 -6.96 -13.81
C ASN A 99 14.46 -7.46 -15.01
N THR A 100 14.12 -6.95 -16.20
CA THR A 100 14.68 -7.36 -17.49
C THR A 100 16.17 -7.07 -17.59
N SER A 101 16.60 -5.88 -17.13
CA SER A 101 18.00 -5.47 -17.10
C SER A 101 18.87 -6.44 -16.31
N LEU A 102 18.46 -6.75 -15.07
CA LEU A 102 19.18 -7.70 -14.22
C LEU A 102 19.16 -9.12 -14.78
N SER A 103 18.02 -9.54 -15.34
CA SER A 103 17.88 -10.86 -15.95
C SER A 103 18.86 -11.03 -17.11
N LYS A 104 18.99 -10.00 -17.97
CA LYS A 104 19.94 -9.98 -19.08
C LYS A 104 21.39 -10.04 -18.58
N GLU A 105 21.77 -9.17 -17.65
CA GLU A 105 23.12 -9.11 -17.08
C GLU A 105 23.56 -10.48 -16.57
N ILE A 106 22.70 -11.14 -15.78
CA ILE A 106 23.00 -12.47 -15.24
C ILE A 106 23.02 -13.51 -16.36
N GLY A 107 22.06 -13.47 -17.28
CA GLY A 107 22.01 -14.35 -18.44
C GLY A 107 23.29 -14.32 -19.27
N GLU A 108 23.77 -13.14 -19.61
CA GLU A 108 25.02 -12.93 -20.37
C GLU A 108 26.24 -13.39 -19.57
N LYS A 109 26.31 -13.06 -18.27
CA LYS A 109 27.39 -13.53 -17.38
C LYS A 109 27.43 -15.06 -17.32
N MET A 110 26.27 -15.70 -17.19
CA MET A 110 26.15 -17.16 -17.17
C MET A 110 26.50 -17.79 -18.51
N LYS A 111 26.02 -17.25 -19.65
CA LYS A 111 26.35 -17.77 -20.99
C LYS A 111 27.83 -17.62 -21.32
N LYS A 112 28.44 -16.48 -20.98
CA LYS A 112 29.87 -16.23 -21.22
C LYS A 112 30.76 -17.22 -20.48
N HIS A 113 30.39 -17.57 -19.25
CA HIS A 113 31.18 -18.47 -18.42
C HIS A 113 30.78 -19.95 -18.58
N PHE A 114 29.57 -20.23 -19.04
CA PHE A 114 29.05 -21.59 -19.27
C PHE A 114 28.30 -21.69 -20.60
N PRO A 115 29.03 -21.65 -21.72
CA PRO A 115 28.40 -21.84 -23.03
C PRO A 115 27.77 -23.23 -23.19
N GLN A 116 28.19 -24.19 -22.36
CA GLN A 116 27.69 -25.58 -22.34
C GLN A 116 26.41 -25.76 -21.52
N ILE A 117 26.05 -24.81 -20.64
CA ILE A 117 24.82 -24.90 -19.84
C ILE A 117 23.67 -24.43 -20.73
N GLU A 118 23.03 -25.38 -21.38
CA GLU A 118 21.81 -25.18 -22.15
C GLU A 118 20.60 -25.09 -21.20
N ASN A 119 20.56 -24.04 -20.36
CA ASN A 119 19.41 -23.78 -19.49
C ASN A 119 18.42 -22.83 -20.19
N PRO A 120 17.16 -23.25 -20.39
CA PRO A 120 16.14 -22.41 -21.02
C PRO A 120 15.99 -21.03 -20.37
N SER A 121 16.10 -20.91 -19.03
CA SER A 121 16.04 -19.63 -18.33
C SER A 121 17.18 -18.69 -18.71
N ILE A 122 18.38 -19.21 -18.96
CA ILE A 122 19.54 -18.42 -19.42
C ILE A 122 19.29 -17.94 -20.84
N SER A 123 18.88 -18.82 -21.75
CA SER A 123 18.58 -18.46 -23.14
C SER A 123 17.44 -17.43 -23.26
N VAL A 124 16.38 -17.61 -22.47
CA VAL A 124 15.24 -16.68 -22.39
C VAL A 124 15.66 -15.33 -21.81
N SER A 125 16.51 -15.31 -20.78
CA SER A 125 16.95 -14.07 -20.16
C SER A 125 17.77 -13.15 -21.08
N ILE A 126 18.52 -13.75 -22.00
CA ILE A 126 19.38 -13.04 -22.97
C ILE A 126 18.54 -12.41 -24.11
N LEU A 127 17.31 -12.90 -24.34
CA LEU A 127 16.40 -12.37 -25.35
C LEU A 127 15.74 -11.04 -24.96
N PHE A 128 15.81 -10.61 -23.70
CA PHE A 128 15.15 -9.39 -23.20
C PHE A 128 15.94 -8.08 -23.45
N ASP A 129 16.80 -8.04 -24.46
CA ASP A 129 17.55 -6.83 -24.81
C ASP A 129 16.64 -5.66 -25.25
N GLY A 130 16.84 -4.47 -24.66
CA GLY A 130 16.24 -3.21 -25.13
C GLY A 130 14.72 -3.10 -25.13
N VAL A 131 14.01 -3.83 -24.28
CA VAL A 131 12.53 -3.87 -24.29
C VAL A 131 11.93 -2.86 -23.31
N ASP A 132 11.46 -1.73 -23.83
CA ASP A 132 10.61 -0.78 -23.11
C ASP A 132 9.12 -0.86 -23.53
N ASP A 133 8.83 -1.58 -24.63
CA ASP A 133 7.47 -1.68 -25.22
C ASP A 133 6.82 -3.06 -24.97
N VAL A 134 5.52 -3.05 -24.68
CA VAL A 134 4.67 -4.21 -24.34
C VAL A 134 4.44 -5.12 -25.53
N ASP A 135 4.35 -4.58 -26.74
CA ASP A 135 4.13 -5.37 -27.97
C ASP A 135 5.42 -6.10 -28.40
N GLU A 136 6.58 -5.49 -28.19
CA GLU A 136 7.89 -6.11 -28.41
C GLU A 136 8.17 -7.23 -27.40
N LEU A 137 7.72 -7.05 -26.14
CA LEU A 137 7.79 -8.08 -25.10
C LEU A 137 7.01 -9.34 -25.50
N SER A 138 5.81 -9.20 -26.09
CA SER A 138 5.01 -10.34 -26.55
C SER A 138 5.71 -11.14 -27.67
N THR A 139 6.35 -10.43 -28.60
CA THR A 139 7.08 -11.02 -29.73
C THR A 139 8.34 -11.75 -29.27
N LYS A 140 9.04 -11.21 -28.26
CA LYS A 140 10.24 -11.84 -27.67
C LYS A 140 9.89 -13.01 -26.74
N ILE A 141 8.74 -13.00 -26.07
CA ILE A 141 8.20 -14.16 -25.33
C ILE A 141 7.93 -15.33 -26.30
N ASN A 142 7.40 -15.06 -27.49
CA ASN A 142 7.20 -16.09 -28.52
C ASN A 142 8.54 -16.68 -28.99
N LYS A 143 9.56 -15.84 -29.25
CA LYS A 143 10.93 -16.32 -29.56
C LYS A 143 11.56 -17.12 -28.42
N ALA A 144 11.36 -16.71 -27.17
CA ALA A 144 11.77 -17.47 -25.99
C ALA A 144 11.09 -18.85 -25.92
N SER A 145 9.81 -18.91 -26.27
CA SER A 145 9.03 -20.13 -26.43
C SER A 145 9.62 -21.04 -27.53
N ASP A 146 10.00 -20.47 -28.67
CA ASP A 146 10.57 -21.21 -29.79
C ASP A 146 11.94 -21.80 -29.43
N ILE A 147 12.80 -21.04 -28.73
CA ILE A 147 14.07 -21.56 -28.20
C ILE A 147 13.81 -22.67 -27.17
N ILE A 148 12.86 -22.52 -26.26
CA ILE A 148 12.48 -23.59 -25.33
C ILE A 148 12.04 -24.85 -26.10
N MET A 149 11.31 -24.68 -27.20
CA MET A 149 10.82 -25.77 -28.04
C MET A 149 11.95 -26.47 -28.81
N GLU A 150 12.87 -25.73 -29.42
CA GLU A 150 14.07 -26.26 -30.10
C GLU A 150 14.97 -27.03 -29.13
N LEU A 151 15.18 -26.50 -27.92
CA LEU A 151 15.94 -27.17 -26.86
C LEU A 151 15.25 -28.47 -26.39
N ASN A 152 13.92 -28.55 -26.42
CA ASN A 152 13.21 -29.81 -26.15
C ASN A 152 13.36 -30.83 -27.29
N GLN A 153 13.45 -30.37 -28.54
CA GLN A 153 13.62 -31.21 -29.73
C GLN A 153 15.04 -31.79 -29.84
N SER A 154 16.06 -31.10 -29.32
CA SER A 154 17.45 -31.57 -29.29
C SER A 154 17.73 -32.69 -28.27
N GLY A 155 16.70 -33.21 -27.60
CA GLY A 155 16.81 -34.35 -26.68
C GLY A 155 16.96 -33.96 -25.21
N MET A 156 17.02 -32.66 -24.88
CA MET A 156 16.86 -32.20 -23.50
C MET A 156 15.39 -32.30 -23.09
N LYS A 157 15.01 -33.46 -22.54
CA LYS A 157 13.65 -33.68 -22.08
C LYS A 157 13.39 -32.85 -20.82
N LYS A 158 12.64 -31.75 -20.95
CA LYS A 158 11.96 -31.16 -19.80
C LYS A 158 11.15 -32.27 -19.10
N THR A 159 11.43 -32.50 -17.82
CA THR A 159 10.61 -33.42 -17.01
C THR A 159 9.17 -32.91 -17.06
N VAL A 160 8.26 -33.70 -17.65
CA VAL A 160 6.86 -33.31 -17.75
C VAL A 160 6.29 -33.32 -16.34
N GLY A 161 5.95 -32.13 -15.85
CA GLY A 161 5.34 -31.97 -14.54
C GLY A 161 4.04 -32.73 -14.41
N HIS A 162 3.75 -33.17 -13.20
CA HIS A 162 2.54 -33.89 -12.87
C HIS A 162 2.01 -33.51 -11.50
N THR A 163 0.69 -33.46 -11.42
CA THR A 163 -0.03 -33.33 -10.16
C THR A 163 -0.57 -34.68 -9.74
N THR A 164 -0.33 -35.03 -8.47
CA THR A 164 -0.80 -36.26 -7.84
C THR A 164 -1.86 -35.93 -6.80
N THR A 165 -2.92 -36.73 -6.73
CA THR A 165 -3.98 -36.63 -5.72
C THR A 165 -4.38 -38.01 -5.22
N VAL A 166 -4.91 -38.09 -4.00
CA VAL A 166 -5.44 -39.32 -3.42
C VAL A 166 -6.94 -39.18 -3.27
N VAL A 167 -7.69 -40.04 -3.95
CA VAL A 167 -9.15 -40.05 -3.93
C VAL A 167 -9.59 -41.49 -3.64
N ASN A 168 -10.44 -41.67 -2.63
CA ASN A 168 -10.95 -42.99 -2.22
C ASN A 168 -9.85 -44.05 -2.01
N GLY A 169 -8.70 -43.64 -1.47
CA GLY A 169 -7.55 -44.52 -1.21
C GLY A 169 -6.70 -44.88 -2.44
N GLN A 170 -7.02 -44.35 -3.63
CA GLN A 170 -6.26 -44.56 -4.85
C GLN A 170 -5.46 -43.31 -5.24
N ILE A 171 -4.28 -43.52 -5.80
CA ILE A 171 -3.39 -42.45 -6.25
C ILE A 171 -3.67 -42.18 -7.73
N TYR A 172 -4.03 -40.94 -8.05
CA TYR A 172 -4.22 -40.48 -9.42
C TYR A 172 -3.13 -39.47 -9.78
N LYS A 173 -2.59 -39.60 -10.98
CA LYS A 173 -1.52 -38.75 -11.51
C LYS A 173 -1.97 -38.14 -12.83
N PHE A 174 -1.92 -36.81 -12.90
CA PHE A 174 -2.31 -36.04 -14.08
C PHE A 174 -1.11 -35.30 -14.62
N ARG A 175 -0.93 -35.33 -15.95
CA ARG A 175 0.00 -34.47 -16.68
C ARG A 175 -0.73 -33.28 -17.31
N ALA A 176 0.01 -32.29 -17.80
CA ALA A 176 -0.60 -31.25 -18.60
C ALA A 176 -1.26 -31.84 -19.86
N HIS A 177 -2.51 -31.47 -20.12
CA HIS A 177 -3.36 -31.91 -21.23
C HIS A 177 -3.66 -33.42 -21.24
N ASP A 178 -3.53 -34.09 -20.09
CA ASP A 178 -3.69 -35.53 -19.97
C ASP A 178 -5.10 -36.01 -20.38
N ARG A 179 -5.14 -36.97 -21.30
CA ARG A 179 -6.36 -37.65 -21.76
C ARG A 179 -6.35 -39.15 -21.46
N SER A 180 -5.33 -39.65 -20.76
CA SER A 180 -5.17 -41.08 -20.48
C SER A 180 -6.16 -41.62 -19.44
N HIS A 181 -6.75 -40.73 -18.64
CA HIS A 181 -7.77 -41.12 -17.66
C HIS A 181 -9.04 -41.65 -18.36
N PRO A 182 -9.64 -42.77 -17.92
CA PRO A 182 -10.85 -43.32 -18.53
C PRO A 182 -12.03 -42.34 -18.57
N GLN A 183 -12.14 -41.50 -17.55
CA GLN A 183 -13.16 -40.44 -17.43
C GLN A 183 -12.65 -39.06 -17.88
N SER A 184 -11.66 -39.01 -18.79
CA SER A 184 -11.07 -37.73 -19.23
C SER A 184 -12.11 -36.75 -19.78
N LYS A 185 -13.12 -37.23 -20.52
CA LYS A 185 -14.22 -36.38 -21.01
C LYS A 185 -14.94 -35.65 -19.88
N GLU A 186 -15.33 -36.37 -18.83
CA GLU A 186 -16.02 -35.81 -17.67
C GLU A 186 -15.15 -34.80 -16.91
N ILE A 187 -13.86 -35.10 -16.78
CA ILE A 187 -12.87 -34.18 -16.18
C ILE A 187 -12.83 -32.86 -16.95
N TYR A 188 -12.76 -32.90 -18.29
CA TYR A 188 -12.75 -31.69 -19.09
C TYR A 188 -14.09 -30.94 -19.07
N ASP A 189 -15.21 -31.65 -19.00
CA ASP A 189 -16.53 -31.04 -18.84
C ASP A 189 -16.64 -30.29 -17.50
N GLU A 190 -16.12 -30.86 -16.41
CA GLU A 190 -16.10 -30.18 -15.10
C GLU A 190 -15.15 -28.97 -15.10
N ILE A 191 -13.97 -29.06 -15.74
CA ILE A 191 -13.08 -27.90 -15.89
C ILE A 191 -13.75 -26.78 -16.67
N ASN A 192 -14.48 -27.10 -17.74
CA ASN A 192 -15.19 -26.09 -18.53
C ASN A 192 -16.28 -25.39 -17.70
N LYS A 193 -16.96 -26.11 -16.79
CA LYS A 193 -17.90 -25.49 -15.84
C LYS A 193 -17.17 -24.58 -14.86
N ILE A 194 -16.08 -25.07 -14.25
CA ILE A 194 -15.23 -24.28 -13.34
C ILE A 194 -14.71 -23.04 -14.05
N SER A 195 -14.26 -23.13 -15.30
CA SER A 195 -13.78 -22.00 -16.10
C SER A 195 -14.84 -20.90 -16.25
N LYS A 196 -16.08 -21.29 -16.57
CA LYS A 196 -17.21 -20.34 -16.66
C LYS A 196 -17.49 -19.67 -15.32
N GLU A 197 -17.48 -20.43 -14.22
CA GLU A 197 -17.62 -19.90 -12.87
C GLU A 197 -16.50 -18.90 -12.56
N LEU A 198 -15.25 -19.24 -12.86
CA LEU A 198 -14.08 -18.38 -12.67
C LEU A 198 -14.20 -17.05 -13.43
N ILE A 199 -14.55 -17.10 -14.71
CA ILE A 199 -14.71 -15.90 -15.55
C ILE A 199 -15.82 -15.00 -14.99
N SER A 200 -16.96 -15.58 -14.58
CA SER A 200 -18.06 -14.82 -13.97
C SER A 200 -17.68 -14.13 -12.66
N HIS A 201 -16.67 -14.64 -11.95
CA HIS A 201 -16.11 -14.06 -10.73
C HIS A 201 -14.84 -13.21 -10.99
N GLY A 202 -14.62 -12.81 -12.24
CA GLY A 202 -13.57 -11.86 -12.60
C GLY A 202 -12.19 -12.45 -12.88
N HIS A 203 -12.06 -13.78 -13.02
CA HIS A 203 -10.82 -14.39 -13.47
C HIS A 203 -10.49 -13.94 -14.90
N LYS A 204 -9.25 -13.50 -15.09
CA LYS A 204 -8.69 -13.18 -16.41
C LYS A 204 -7.46 -14.05 -16.62
N TYR A 205 -7.48 -14.84 -17.68
CA TYR A 205 -6.32 -15.62 -18.09
C TYR A 205 -5.15 -14.71 -18.41
N ASP A 206 -3.97 -15.08 -17.91
CA ASP A 206 -2.75 -14.30 -18.10
C ASP A 206 -1.82 -15.02 -19.07
N PRO A 207 -1.84 -14.65 -20.37
CA PRO A 207 -1.09 -15.36 -21.40
C PRO A 207 0.42 -15.32 -21.19
N SER A 208 0.95 -14.44 -20.34
CA SER A 208 2.38 -14.39 -20.01
C SER A 208 2.92 -15.67 -19.34
N TRP A 209 2.02 -16.53 -18.82
CA TRP A 209 2.38 -17.83 -18.26
C TRP A 209 2.38 -18.98 -19.28
N ILE A 210 2.03 -18.71 -20.54
CA ILE A 210 2.11 -19.69 -21.61
C ILE A 210 3.54 -19.69 -22.16
N THR A 211 4.24 -20.81 -22.01
CA THR A 211 5.66 -20.92 -22.39
C THR A 211 5.88 -21.47 -23.80
N ARG A 212 4.81 -21.56 -24.62
CA ARG A 212 4.87 -22.05 -26.00
C ARG A 212 3.88 -21.32 -26.90
N SER A 213 4.16 -21.25 -28.19
CA SER A 213 3.20 -20.80 -29.20
C SER A 213 1.94 -21.69 -29.21
N LEU A 214 0.78 -21.07 -29.42
CA LEU A 214 -0.51 -21.75 -29.54
C LEU A 214 -0.70 -22.28 -30.95
N ASN A 215 -1.30 -23.46 -31.07
CA ASN A 215 -1.70 -24.00 -32.37
C ASN A 215 -3.02 -23.36 -32.83
N GLU A 216 -3.35 -23.46 -34.12
CA GLU A 216 -4.56 -22.84 -34.71
C GLU A 216 -5.89 -23.25 -34.04
N TYR A 217 -5.90 -24.38 -33.34
CA TYR A 217 -7.08 -24.92 -32.63
C TYR A 217 -7.08 -24.66 -31.13
N GLU A 218 -6.03 -24.04 -30.58
CA GLU A 218 -5.89 -23.80 -29.14
C GLU A 218 -6.25 -22.36 -28.78
N THR A 219 -7.02 -22.20 -27.71
CA THR A 219 -7.28 -20.90 -27.10
C THR A 219 -6.46 -20.79 -25.82
N ILE A 220 -6.20 -19.55 -25.38
CA ILE A 220 -5.54 -19.29 -24.08
C ILE A 220 -6.26 -20.04 -22.96
N GLU A 221 -7.59 -20.00 -22.96
CA GLU A 221 -8.43 -20.72 -22.01
C GLU A 221 -8.23 -22.24 -22.10
N SER A 222 -8.23 -22.82 -23.30
CA SER A 222 -8.11 -24.28 -23.45
C SER A 222 -6.76 -24.80 -22.97
N VAL A 223 -5.69 -24.02 -23.15
CA VAL A 223 -4.35 -24.36 -22.64
C VAL A 223 -4.31 -24.31 -21.11
N PHE A 224 -4.79 -23.24 -20.49
CA PHE A 224 -4.79 -23.14 -19.03
C PHE A 224 -5.71 -24.17 -18.36
N ASN A 225 -6.81 -24.52 -19.00
CA ASN A 225 -7.71 -25.59 -18.55
C ASN A 225 -7.09 -26.98 -18.69
N GLY A 226 -6.04 -27.12 -19.50
CA GLY A 226 -5.24 -28.33 -19.60
C GLY A 226 -4.21 -28.52 -18.48
N HIS A 227 -4.03 -27.57 -17.57
CA HIS A 227 -3.01 -27.70 -16.52
C HIS A 227 -3.32 -28.84 -15.53
N SER A 228 -2.28 -29.59 -15.14
CA SER A 228 -2.40 -30.81 -14.33
C SER A 228 -3.09 -30.59 -12.99
N GLU A 229 -2.89 -29.40 -12.41
CA GLU A 229 -3.47 -28.96 -11.14
C GLU A 229 -4.98 -28.84 -11.25
N LYS A 230 -5.48 -28.24 -12.35
CA LYS A 230 -6.92 -28.09 -12.61
C LYS A 230 -7.57 -29.44 -12.93
N LEU A 231 -6.87 -30.32 -13.66
CA LEU A 231 -7.31 -31.70 -13.91
C LEU A 231 -7.50 -32.50 -12.61
N ALA A 232 -6.52 -32.43 -11.72
CA ALA A 232 -6.59 -33.12 -10.43
C ALA A 232 -7.72 -32.57 -9.53
N ILE A 233 -7.94 -31.25 -9.53
CA ILE A 233 -9.05 -30.62 -8.78
C ILE A 233 -10.40 -31.03 -9.34
N ALA A 234 -10.58 -31.00 -10.66
CA ALA A 234 -11.81 -31.43 -11.30
C ALA A 234 -12.12 -32.90 -10.99
N TRP A 235 -11.12 -33.78 -11.03
CA TRP A 235 -11.28 -35.17 -10.64
C TRP A 235 -11.76 -35.35 -9.18
N ASN A 236 -11.24 -34.53 -8.26
CA ASN A 236 -11.69 -34.54 -6.87
C ASN A 236 -13.17 -34.15 -6.74
N PHE A 237 -13.64 -33.15 -7.48
CA PHE A 237 -15.05 -32.75 -7.46
C PHE A 237 -15.98 -33.77 -8.13
N ILE A 238 -15.53 -34.41 -9.22
CA ILE A 238 -16.30 -35.48 -9.87
C ILE A 238 -16.43 -36.68 -8.93
N SER A 239 -15.33 -37.08 -8.29
CA SER A 239 -15.31 -38.24 -7.40
C SER A 239 -16.03 -38.00 -6.08
N ASN A 240 -16.03 -36.75 -5.60
CA ASN A 240 -16.74 -36.33 -4.41
C ASN A 240 -17.27 -34.89 -4.57
N PRO A 241 -18.52 -34.71 -5.02
CA PRO A 241 -19.12 -33.40 -5.23
C PRO A 241 -19.22 -32.52 -3.99
N HIS A 242 -19.24 -33.13 -2.79
CA HIS A 242 -19.32 -32.43 -1.50
C HIS A 242 -17.98 -32.35 -0.79
N THR A 243 -16.87 -32.56 -1.49
CA THR A 243 -15.55 -32.51 -0.87
C THR A 243 -15.30 -31.14 -0.25
N THR A 244 -14.91 -31.13 1.02
CA THR A 244 -14.61 -29.89 1.77
C THR A 244 -13.12 -29.57 1.81
N ARG A 245 -12.28 -30.54 1.40
CA ARG A 245 -10.83 -30.43 1.38
C ARG A 245 -10.22 -31.28 0.27
N ILE A 246 -9.30 -30.71 -0.49
CA ILE A 246 -8.52 -31.37 -1.54
C ILE A 246 -7.04 -31.30 -1.18
N GLN A 247 -6.31 -32.40 -1.36
CA GLN A 247 -4.85 -32.45 -1.17
C GLN A 247 -4.16 -32.91 -2.45
N LEU A 248 -3.21 -32.11 -2.92
CA LEU A 248 -2.46 -32.32 -4.14
C LEU A 248 -0.96 -32.21 -3.88
N THR A 249 -0.17 -32.92 -4.69
CA THR A 249 1.29 -32.74 -4.77
C THR A 249 1.69 -32.54 -6.22
N ASN A 250 2.33 -31.41 -6.52
CA ASN A 250 2.90 -31.06 -7.81
C ASN A 250 4.43 -31.13 -7.71
N ASP A 251 5.07 -31.72 -8.71
CA ASP A 251 6.53 -31.81 -8.81
C ASP A 251 7.16 -30.54 -9.41
N LEU A 252 6.35 -29.67 -10.02
CA LEU A 252 6.73 -28.34 -10.50
C LEU A 252 6.11 -27.25 -9.62
N ARG A 253 6.64 -26.03 -9.74
CA ARG A 253 6.03 -24.83 -9.15
C ARG A 253 4.71 -24.53 -9.86
N ILE A 254 3.66 -24.20 -9.10
CA ILE A 254 2.37 -23.79 -9.67
C ILE A 254 2.56 -22.46 -10.41
N CYS A 255 2.03 -22.36 -11.64
CA CYS A 255 2.08 -21.11 -12.40
C CYS A 255 1.15 -20.04 -11.81
N GLY A 256 1.42 -18.75 -12.08
CA GLY A 256 0.63 -17.65 -11.51
C GLY A 256 -0.84 -17.63 -11.95
N ASP A 257 -1.17 -18.13 -13.15
CA ASP A 257 -2.56 -18.31 -13.58
C ASP A 257 -3.28 -19.36 -12.72
N CYS A 258 -2.71 -20.56 -12.60
CA CYS A 258 -3.28 -21.63 -11.77
C CYS A 258 -3.38 -21.21 -10.31
N HIS A 259 -2.38 -20.50 -9.79
CA HIS A 259 -2.43 -19.95 -8.44
C HIS A 259 -3.68 -19.08 -8.21
N ARG A 260 -3.94 -18.12 -9.11
CA ARG A 260 -5.14 -17.25 -9.06
C ARG A 260 -6.43 -18.02 -9.27
N ALA A 261 -6.45 -18.95 -10.22
CA ALA A 261 -7.63 -19.78 -10.48
C ALA A 261 -7.99 -20.61 -9.25
N ILE A 262 -7.03 -21.26 -8.60
CA ILE A 262 -7.25 -22.16 -7.46
C ILE A 262 -7.76 -21.39 -6.23
N LYS A 263 -7.30 -20.15 -6.00
CA LYS A 263 -7.89 -19.24 -5.01
C LYS A 263 -9.39 -19.06 -5.23
N LEU A 264 -9.77 -18.71 -6.46
CA LEU A 264 -11.17 -18.50 -6.82
C LEU A 264 -11.97 -19.80 -6.75
N ILE A 265 -11.40 -20.95 -7.13
CA ILE A 265 -12.06 -22.26 -6.96
C ILE A 265 -12.35 -22.52 -5.49
N ALA A 266 -11.36 -22.30 -4.60
CA ALA A 266 -11.55 -22.49 -3.16
C ALA A 266 -12.67 -21.60 -2.59
N LEU A 267 -12.77 -20.35 -3.09
CA LEU A 267 -13.84 -19.41 -2.74
C LEU A 267 -15.21 -19.83 -3.29
N ILE A 268 -15.32 -20.13 -4.59
CA ILE A 268 -16.59 -20.42 -5.26
C ILE A 268 -17.15 -21.75 -4.76
N ARG A 269 -16.30 -22.79 -4.69
CA ARG A 269 -16.70 -24.15 -4.30
C ARG A 269 -16.64 -24.40 -2.79
N GLN A 270 -16.30 -23.39 -1.99
CA GLN A 270 -16.25 -23.47 -0.52
C GLN A 270 -15.45 -24.68 0.00
N CYS A 271 -14.32 -24.95 -0.66
CA CYS A 271 -13.44 -26.10 -0.42
C CYS A 271 -12.03 -25.63 -0.10
N GLU A 272 -11.41 -26.18 0.94
CA GLU A 272 -9.98 -25.94 1.20
C GLU A 272 -9.13 -26.74 0.19
N ILE A 273 -8.11 -26.13 -0.39
CA ILE A 273 -7.21 -26.83 -1.32
C ILE A 273 -5.80 -26.69 -0.79
N ILE A 274 -5.11 -27.80 -0.59
CA ILE A 274 -3.72 -27.82 -0.14
C ILE A 274 -2.88 -28.43 -1.25
N ILE A 275 -1.92 -27.66 -1.73
CA ILE A 275 -1.03 -28.09 -2.81
C ILE A 275 0.41 -27.93 -2.35
N ARG A 276 1.13 -29.04 -2.25
CA ARG A 276 2.59 -29.00 -2.18
C ARG A 276 3.12 -28.88 -3.61
N ASP A 277 3.80 -27.79 -3.92
CA ASP A 277 4.51 -27.63 -5.19
C ASP A 277 6.02 -27.83 -4.99
N ALA A 278 6.81 -27.66 -6.05
CA ALA A 278 8.27 -27.82 -5.99
C ALA A 278 8.96 -26.91 -4.96
N ASN A 279 8.35 -25.76 -4.64
CA ASN A 279 8.97 -24.72 -3.84
C ASN A 279 8.41 -24.66 -2.41
N ARG A 280 7.12 -24.92 -2.23
CA ARG A 280 6.40 -24.70 -0.96
C ARG A 280 5.08 -25.45 -0.89
N ILE A 281 4.42 -25.32 0.26
CA ILE A 281 3.03 -25.75 0.45
C ILE A 281 2.14 -24.50 0.39
N HIS A 282 1.15 -24.55 -0.50
CA HIS A 282 0.08 -23.58 -0.62
C HIS A 282 -1.15 -24.13 0.09
N HIS A 283 -1.73 -23.34 0.99
CA HIS A 283 -3.04 -23.61 1.56
C HIS A 283 -4.00 -22.53 1.07
N PHE A 284 -4.89 -22.91 0.16
CA PHE A 284 -5.97 -22.09 -0.35
C PHE A 284 -7.19 -22.27 0.55
N TYR A 285 -7.54 -21.20 1.26
CA TYR A 285 -8.66 -21.16 2.18
C TYR A 285 -9.96 -20.83 1.46
N LYS A 286 -11.09 -21.17 2.08
CA LYS A 286 -12.45 -20.95 1.54
C LYS A 286 -12.83 -19.47 1.32
N ASN A 287 -12.03 -18.54 1.83
CA ASN A 287 -12.20 -17.10 1.63
C ASN A 287 -11.40 -16.58 0.41
N GLY A 288 -10.81 -17.46 -0.40
CA GLY A 288 -10.06 -17.10 -1.60
C GLY A 288 -8.63 -16.63 -1.36
N GLN A 289 -8.10 -16.83 -0.15
CA GLN A 289 -6.72 -16.50 0.20
C GLN A 289 -5.81 -17.73 0.12
N CYS A 290 -4.57 -17.57 -0.34
CA CYS A 290 -3.49 -18.53 -0.19
C CYS A 290 -2.67 -18.20 1.06
N SER A 291 -2.12 -19.20 1.74
CA SER A 291 -1.09 -19.05 2.78
C SER A 291 0.17 -18.29 2.32
N CYS A 292 0.33 -18.11 1.02
CA CYS A 292 1.42 -17.43 0.35
C CYS A 292 1.09 -15.98 -0.06
N ASP A 293 -0.14 -15.52 0.17
CA ASP A 293 -0.64 -14.19 -0.24
C ASP A 293 -0.09 -13.01 0.56
N LEU A 294 0.76 -13.29 1.55
CA LEU A 294 1.64 -12.28 2.14
C LEU A 294 2.58 -11.63 1.10
N TYR A 295 2.55 -12.08 -0.16
CA TYR A 295 3.39 -11.60 -1.26
C TYR A 295 2.67 -11.21 -2.55
N GLU A 296 1.35 -11.40 -2.67
CA GLU A 296 0.58 -11.03 -3.87
C GLU A 296 -0.62 -10.16 -3.49
N LEU A 297 -0.35 -8.92 -3.10
CA LEU A 297 -1.42 -7.92 -2.96
C LEU A 297 -1.61 -7.19 -4.30
N ASN A 298 -2.73 -7.44 -4.97
CA ASN A 298 -3.28 -6.49 -5.94
C ASN A 298 -3.76 -5.26 -5.16
N PHE A 299 -2.83 -4.33 -4.98
CA PHE A 299 -3.04 -3.07 -4.27
C PHE A 299 -3.34 -1.96 -5.29
N ASN A 300 -4.45 -1.25 -5.10
CA ASN A 300 -4.79 -0.08 -5.91
C ASN A 300 -4.09 1.17 -5.33
N SER A 301 -2.89 1.47 -5.85
CA SER A 301 -2.08 2.61 -5.42
C SER A 301 -2.76 3.96 -5.63
N PHE A 302 -3.73 4.06 -6.55
CA PHE A 302 -4.44 5.31 -6.85
C PHE A 302 -5.21 5.85 -5.65
N TRP A 303 -5.92 4.97 -4.92
CA TRP A 303 -6.66 5.38 -3.72
C TRP A 303 -5.74 5.93 -2.63
N CYS A 304 -4.53 5.39 -2.54
CA CYS A 304 -3.57 5.78 -1.52
C CYS A 304 -2.81 7.06 -1.83
N ILE A 305 -2.52 7.31 -3.11
CA ILE A 305 -2.00 8.61 -3.57
C ILE A 305 -3.04 9.70 -3.32
N ILE A 306 -4.31 9.43 -3.64
CA ILE A 306 -5.41 10.36 -3.37
C ILE A 306 -5.51 10.66 -1.88
N MET A 307 -5.59 9.64 -1.03
CA MET A 307 -5.72 9.84 0.42
C MET A 307 -4.49 10.54 1.03
N GLY A 308 -3.28 10.17 0.59
CA GLY A 308 -2.02 10.77 1.03
C GLY A 308 -1.86 12.24 0.64
N TYR A 309 -2.46 12.68 -0.47
CA TYR A 309 -2.48 14.09 -0.87
C TYR A 309 -3.65 14.88 -0.28
N CYS A 310 -4.86 14.30 -0.30
CA CYS A 310 -6.07 14.96 0.17
C CYS A 310 -6.03 15.23 1.67
N SER A 311 -5.43 14.36 2.48
CA SER A 311 -5.39 14.55 3.94
C SER A 311 -4.55 15.78 4.36
N PRO A 312 -3.27 15.93 3.95
CA PRO A 312 -2.49 17.15 4.20
C PRO A 312 -3.12 18.41 3.58
N LEU A 313 -3.73 18.30 2.40
CA LEU A 313 -4.40 19.43 1.75
C LEU A 313 -5.58 19.95 2.59
N VAL A 314 -6.44 19.06 3.07
CA VAL A 314 -7.58 19.41 3.94
C VAL A 314 -7.07 20.04 5.23
N LEU A 315 -6.05 19.44 5.85
CA LEU A 315 -5.46 19.93 7.09
C LEU A 315 -4.90 21.34 6.93
N SER A 316 -4.07 21.55 5.91
CA SER A 316 -3.47 22.85 5.57
C SER A 316 -4.55 23.91 5.35
N THR A 317 -5.58 23.61 4.55
CA THR A 317 -6.68 24.53 4.26
C THR A 317 -7.42 24.97 5.53
N LEU A 318 -7.65 24.05 6.49
CA LEU A 318 -8.31 24.37 7.76
C LEU A 318 -7.46 25.31 8.63
N TYR A 319 -6.15 25.11 8.69
CA TYR A 319 -5.24 25.97 9.45
C TYR A 319 -5.08 27.35 8.81
N PHE A 320 -4.97 27.43 7.48
CA PHE A 320 -4.98 28.71 6.76
C PHE A 320 -6.28 29.49 6.99
N GLY A 321 -7.43 28.83 7.18
CA GLY A 321 -8.67 29.49 7.60
C GLY A 321 -8.54 30.36 8.87
N PHE A 322 -7.71 29.98 9.85
CA PHE A 322 -7.44 30.81 11.04
C PHE A 322 -6.51 31.98 10.74
N VAL A 323 -5.50 31.75 9.89
CA VAL A 323 -4.62 32.81 9.38
C VAL A 323 -5.46 33.90 8.72
N ASN A 324 -6.41 33.47 7.88
CA ASN A 324 -7.32 34.33 7.15
C ASN A 324 -8.19 35.18 8.09
N GLN A 325 -8.74 34.59 9.14
CA GLN A 325 -9.49 35.31 10.16
C GLN A 325 -8.64 36.31 10.94
N ALA A 326 -7.40 35.95 11.28
CA ALA A 326 -6.47 36.85 11.94
C ALA A 326 -6.07 38.01 11.01
N PHE A 327 -5.87 37.73 9.72
CA PHE A 327 -5.54 38.70 8.68
C PHE A 327 -6.70 39.69 8.45
N PHE A 328 -7.95 39.23 8.39
CA PHE A 328 -9.12 40.10 8.33
C PHE A 328 -9.13 41.12 9.49
N ARG A 329 -8.83 40.66 10.71
CA ARG A 329 -8.79 41.53 11.88
C ARG A 329 -7.59 42.48 11.86
N LEU A 330 -6.41 42.03 11.39
CA LEU A 330 -5.25 42.90 11.12
C LEU A 330 -5.62 44.04 10.19
N CYS A 331 -6.26 43.73 9.05
CA CYS A 331 -6.68 44.69 8.05
C CYS A 331 -7.64 45.73 8.62
N ARG A 332 -8.60 45.31 9.44
CA ARG A 332 -9.53 46.24 10.12
C ARG A 332 -8.87 47.11 11.18
N ILE A 333 -7.84 46.62 11.87
CA ILE A 333 -7.14 47.40 12.91
C ILE A 333 -6.18 48.41 12.27
N ILE A 334 -5.32 47.94 11.37
CA ILE A 334 -4.20 48.72 10.83
C ILE A 334 -4.62 49.54 9.61
N TYR A 335 -5.36 48.93 8.67
CA TYR A 335 -5.71 49.51 7.37
C TYR A 335 -7.15 50.04 7.33
N TRP A 336 -7.66 50.50 8.48
CA TRP A 336 -9.05 50.96 8.65
C TRP A 336 -9.47 52.12 7.74
N ARG A 337 -8.53 52.83 7.11
CA ARG A 337 -8.82 53.91 6.15
C ARG A 337 -9.04 53.43 4.72
N ASN A 338 -8.63 52.21 4.40
CA ASN A 338 -8.79 51.66 3.06
C ASN A 338 -10.08 50.84 3.01
N GLU A 339 -11.11 51.39 2.37
CA GLU A 339 -12.43 50.76 2.26
C GLU A 339 -12.41 49.50 1.39
N TRP A 340 -11.54 49.46 0.38
CA TRP A 340 -11.39 48.31 -0.50
C TRP A 340 -10.87 47.08 0.24
N ILE A 341 -9.86 47.27 1.10
CA ILE A 341 -9.30 46.20 1.97
C ILE A 341 -10.32 45.73 3.02
N GLN A 342 -11.34 46.53 3.33
CA GLN A 342 -12.42 46.17 4.25
C GLN A 342 -13.64 45.55 3.57
N SER A 343 -13.69 45.59 2.23
CA SER A 343 -14.80 45.04 1.46
C SER A 343 -14.91 43.53 1.66
N PHE A 344 -16.14 43.05 1.85
CA PHE A 344 -16.43 41.62 1.93
C PHE A 344 -15.95 40.85 0.68
N GLN A 345 -15.97 41.50 -0.49
CA GLN A 345 -15.52 40.90 -1.75
C GLN A 345 -14.02 40.53 -1.72
N PHE A 346 -13.19 41.37 -1.11
CA PHE A 346 -11.76 41.09 -0.95
C PHE A 346 -11.53 39.80 -0.15
N TYR A 347 -12.37 39.55 0.87
CA TYR A 347 -12.28 38.36 1.72
C TYR A 347 -12.94 37.11 1.16
N ILE A 348 -13.76 37.23 0.11
CA ILE A 348 -14.21 36.05 -0.65
C ILE A 348 -13.06 35.53 -1.51
N ILE A 349 -12.22 36.42 -2.06
CA ILE A 349 -11.14 36.06 -2.98
C ILE A 349 -9.98 35.38 -2.24
N ILE A 350 -9.64 35.81 -1.03
CA ILE A 350 -8.48 35.28 -0.28
C ILE A 350 -8.57 33.77 -0.01
N PRO A 351 -9.70 33.19 0.44
CA PRO A 351 -9.85 31.73 0.60
C PRO A 351 -9.56 30.92 -0.67
N PHE A 352 -9.91 31.44 -1.86
CA PHE A 352 -9.58 30.77 -3.12
C PHE A 352 -8.09 30.80 -3.41
N ILE A 353 -7.43 31.94 -3.16
CA ILE A 353 -5.97 32.07 -3.28
C ILE A 353 -5.28 31.13 -2.29
N GLU A 354 -5.77 31.03 -1.07
CA GLU A 354 -5.22 30.12 -0.04
C GLU A 354 -5.39 28.65 -0.39
N LEU A 355 -6.53 28.25 -0.98
CA LEU A 355 -6.72 26.88 -1.44
C LEU A 355 -5.70 26.54 -2.53
N ILE A 356 -5.45 27.46 -3.46
CA ILE A 356 -4.44 27.31 -4.51
C ILE A 356 -3.05 27.20 -3.88
N ILE A 357 -2.70 28.08 -2.94
CA ILE A 357 -1.40 28.03 -2.24
C ILE A 357 -1.25 26.72 -1.46
N SER A 358 -2.29 26.27 -0.75
CA SER A 358 -2.29 25.03 0.04
C SER A 358 -2.13 23.80 -0.86
N ALA A 359 -2.79 23.79 -2.02
CA ALA A 359 -2.61 22.77 -3.05
C ALA A 359 -1.19 22.77 -3.62
N LEU A 360 -0.66 23.95 -3.97
CA LEU A 360 0.71 24.09 -4.47
C LEU A 360 1.75 23.66 -3.44
N LEU A 361 1.59 24.02 -2.16
CA LEU A 361 2.49 23.63 -1.09
C LEU A 361 2.37 22.14 -0.71
N SER A 362 1.20 21.52 -0.90
CA SER A 362 1.01 20.08 -0.68
C SER A 362 1.44 19.25 -1.89
N SER A 363 1.53 19.86 -3.08
CA SER A 363 1.90 19.20 -4.33
C SER A 363 3.26 18.49 -4.32
N PRO A 364 4.31 18.95 -3.61
CA PRO A 364 5.57 18.24 -3.54
C PRO A 364 5.43 16.81 -2.99
N ILE A 365 4.42 16.51 -2.18
CA ILE A 365 4.12 15.14 -1.72
C ILE A 365 3.80 14.20 -2.90
N LEU A 366 3.18 14.73 -3.96
CA LEU A 366 2.91 13.97 -5.19
C LEU A 366 4.17 13.80 -6.06
N PHE A 367 5.08 14.78 -6.04
CA PHE A 367 6.25 14.83 -6.92
C PHE A 367 7.54 14.30 -6.30
N TRP A 368 7.64 14.23 -4.96
CA TRP A 368 8.83 13.84 -4.21
C TRP A 368 8.87 12.36 -3.82
N HIS A 369 7.96 11.54 -4.35
CA HIS A 369 7.72 10.20 -3.83
C HIS A 369 8.23 9.04 -4.71
N ASP A 370 9.10 8.22 -4.12
CA ASP A 370 9.16 6.76 -4.27
C ASP A 370 8.32 6.13 -3.14
N ILE A 371 7.02 5.89 -3.36
CA ILE A 371 6.19 5.24 -2.33
C ILE A 371 6.53 3.75 -2.31
N ILE A 372 7.33 3.33 -1.32
CA ILE A 372 7.48 1.91 -1.01
C ILE A 372 6.27 1.48 -0.18
N TYR A 373 5.34 0.79 -0.83
CA TYR A 373 4.23 0.14 -0.14
C TYR A 373 4.77 -1.13 0.53
N LEU A 374 4.65 -1.19 1.85
CA LEU A 374 4.94 -2.41 2.59
C LEU A 374 3.89 -3.47 2.18
N PRO A 375 4.30 -4.68 1.74
CA PRO A 375 3.39 -5.72 1.25
C PRO A 375 2.43 -6.29 2.32
N ASN A 376 2.37 -5.69 3.52
CA ASN A 376 1.50 -6.11 4.62
C ASN A 376 0.51 -5.03 5.10
N ASP A 377 0.49 -3.83 4.48
CA ASP A 377 -0.41 -2.78 4.94
C ASP A 377 -1.65 -2.66 4.06
N TYR A 378 -2.79 -3.08 4.61
CA TYR A 378 -4.14 -2.84 4.06
C TYR A 378 -4.57 -1.36 4.11
N PHE A 379 -3.65 -0.46 4.46
CA PHE A 379 -3.90 0.96 4.65
C PHE A 379 -2.90 1.78 3.82
N CYS A 380 -3.38 2.88 3.28
CA CYS A 380 -2.60 3.85 2.52
C CYS A 380 -1.61 4.59 3.43
N TYR A 381 -0.46 3.99 3.73
CA TYR A 381 0.59 4.65 4.49
C TYR A 381 1.64 5.26 3.56
N VAL A 382 2.05 6.49 3.86
CA VAL A 382 3.32 7.05 3.38
C VAL A 382 4.42 6.30 4.12
N SER A 383 5.37 5.72 3.38
CA SER A 383 6.51 5.04 4.02
C SER A 383 7.26 6.02 4.92
N VAL A 384 7.39 5.69 6.20
CA VAL A 384 8.10 6.53 7.19
C VAL A 384 9.60 6.59 6.89
N SER A 385 10.11 5.75 5.99
CA SER A 385 11.46 5.90 5.42
C SER A 385 11.65 7.23 4.69
N ASN A 386 10.57 7.90 4.27
CA ASN A 386 10.63 9.19 3.61
C ASN A 386 10.45 10.33 4.62
N THR A 387 11.48 10.53 5.44
CA THR A 387 11.53 11.58 6.47
C THR A 387 11.33 12.99 5.89
N ARG A 388 11.74 13.21 4.63
CA ARG A 388 11.58 14.49 3.93
C ARG A 388 10.12 14.89 3.80
N ASP A 389 9.26 13.95 3.41
CA ASP A 389 7.88 14.27 3.09
C ASP A 389 7.01 14.41 4.35
N ILE A 390 7.35 13.69 5.42
CA ILE A 390 6.77 13.90 6.75
C ILE A 390 7.14 15.28 7.29
N LEU A 391 8.41 15.66 7.21
CA LEU A 391 8.85 17.00 7.63
C LEU A 391 8.18 18.10 6.81
N TRP A 392 7.99 17.87 5.51
CA TRP A 392 7.28 18.79 4.63
C TRP A 392 5.80 18.93 4.98
N ILE A 393 5.09 17.82 5.21
CA ILE A 393 3.69 17.83 5.68
C ILE A 393 3.56 18.64 6.97
N PHE A 394 4.47 18.42 7.92
CA PHE A 394 4.48 19.14 9.18
C PHE A 394 4.73 20.64 8.97
N PHE A 395 5.71 20.99 8.14
CA PHE A 395 6.06 22.38 7.84
C PHE A 395 4.92 23.12 7.12
N VAL A 396 4.31 22.51 6.10
CA VAL A 396 3.22 23.09 5.31
C VAL A 396 1.94 23.22 6.11
N SER A 397 1.56 22.17 6.85
CA SER A 397 0.26 22.12 7.53
C SER A 397 0.26 22.88 8.85
N PHE A 398 1.40 22.96 9.55
CA PHE A 398 1.47 23.54 10.90
C PHE A 398 2.49 24.68 10.99
N GLY A 399 3.73 24.45 10.54
CA GLY A 399 4.84 25.40 10.70
C GLY A 399 4.56 26.77 10.10
N ASN A 400 4.17 26.81 8.82
CA ASN A 400 3.88 28.06 8.10
C ASN A 400 2.72 28.84 8.74
N CYS A 401 1.63 28.16 9.09
CA CYS A 401 0.45 28.82 9.69
C CYS A 401 0.80 29.48 11.03
N ILE A 402 1.58 28.81 11.88
CA ILE A 402 2.01 29.35 13.18
C ILE A 402 2.90 30.58 12.99
N LEU A 403 3.86 30.53 12.08
CA LEU A 403 4.76 31.66 11.79
C LEU A 403 3.99 32.88 11.29
N ILE A 404 3.03 32.70 10.38
CA ILE A 404 2.22 33.79 9.85
C ILE A 404 1.35 34.40 10.96
N LEU A 405 0.72 33.58 11.80
CA LEU A 405 -0.09 34.07 12.93
C LEU A 405 0.74 34.89 13.91
N LEU A 406 1.96 34.44 14.23
CA LEU A 406 2.89 35.16 15.10
C LEU A 406 3.27 36.52 14.49
N PHE A 407 3.57 36.56 13.19
CA PHE A 407 3.85 37.80 12.48
C PHE A 407 2.66 38.78 12.56
N ILE A 408 1.44 38.32 12.26
CA ILE A 408 0.23 39.12 12.34
C ILE A 408 0.05 39.71 13.75
N TYR A 409 0.21 38.87 14.78
CA TYR A 409 0.07 39.29 16.18
C TYR A 409 1.08 40.37 16.57
N ILE A 410 2.35 40.21 16.20
CA ILE A 410 3.42 41.18 16.46
C ILE A 410 3.09 42.51 15.78
N ARG A 411 2.69 42.49 14.50
CA ARG A 411 2.36 43.71 13.74
C ARG A 411 1.21 44.50 14.39
N ILE A 412 0.17 43.82 14.84
CA ILE A 412 -0.97 44.46 15.53
C ILE A 412 -0.53 45.09 16.84
N THR A 413 0.27 44.36 17.62
CA THR A 413 0.73 44.83 18.94
C THR A 413 1.59 46.08 18.81
N ILE A 414 2.50 46.12 17.83
CA ILE A 414 3.32 47.31 17.53
C ILE A 414 2.42 48.49 17.12
N TYR A 415 1.48 48.28 16.20
CA TYR A 415 0.58 49.33 15.74
C TYR A 415 -0.27 49.93 16.87
N LEU A 416 -0.87 49.07 17.71
CA LEU A 416 -1.70 49.52 18.83
C LEU A 416 -0.88 50.29 19.86
N ARG A 417 0.37 49.89 20.11
CA ARG A 417 1.28 50.63 21.01
C ARG A 417 1.54 52.05 20.48
N GLN A 418 1.81 52.18 19.18
CA GLN A 418 2.08 53.47 18.52
C GLN A 418 0.86 54.41 18.49
N GLN A 419 -0.37 53.87 18.46
CA GLN A 419 -1.60 54.65 18.30
C GLN A 419 -2.38 54.88 19.61
N SER A 420 -1.90 54.36 20.74
CA SER A 420 -2.62 54.30 22.03
C SER A 420 -3.04 55.68 22.59
N THR A 421 -2.38 56.76 22.19
CA THR A 421 -2.66 58.13 22.65
C THR A 421 -3.66 58.90 21.76
N ASN A 422 -3.76 58.59 20.46
CA ASN A 422 -4.38 59.50 19.47
C ASN A 422 -5.76 59.07 18.91
N GLN A 423 -6.39 58.02 19.44
CA GLN A 423 -7.64 57.47 18.87
C GLN A 423 -8.90 57.78 19.68
N ILE A 424 -10.04 57.95 18.99
CA ILE A 424 -11.40 58.14 19.55
C ILE A 424 -11.85 56.86 20.31
N ILE A 425 -12.56 57.03 21.44
CA ILE A 425 -12.99 55.94 22.36
C ILE A 425 -13.76 54.81 21.64
N ARG A 426 -14.68 55.13 20.73
CA ARG A 426 -15.44 54.12 19.98
C ARG A 426 -14.55 53.25 19.08
N PHE A 427 -13.51 53.82 18.49
CA PHE A 427 -12.54 53.09 17.67
C PHE A 427 -11.66 52.18 18.54
N ARG A 428 -11.25 52.66 19.73
CA ARG A 428 -10.53 51.84 20.71
C ARG A 428 -11.32 50.61 21.14
N GLN A 429 -12.63 50.75 21.39
CA GLN A 429 -13.51 49.62 21.74
C GLN A 429 -13.67 48.62 20.59
N GLY A 430 -13.70 49.08 19.34
CA GLY A 430 -13.66 48.21 18.15
C GLY A 430 -12.37 47.38 18.08
N GLN A 431 -11.23 48.05 18.15
CA GLN A 431 -9.91 47.41 18.08
C GLN A 431 -9.63 46.47 19.26
N GLN A 432 -10.09 46.80 20.48
CA GLN A 432 -9.97 45.91 21.63
C GLN A 432 -10.77 44.61 21.45
N ARG A 433 -11.97 44.67 20.88
CA ARG A 433 -12.76 43.47 20.57
C ARG A 433 -12.04 42.61 19.53
N ASP A 434 -11.49 43.22 18.49
CA ASP A 434 -10.72 42.52 17.45
C ASP A 434 -9.45 41.87 18.04
N LEU A 435 -8.72 42.58 18.92
CA LEU A 435 -7.55 42.05 19.61
C LEU A 435 -7.88 40.86 20.53
N ILE A 436 -9.01 40.91 21.24
CA ILE A 436 -9.46 39.77 22.07
C ILE A 436 -9.73 38.54 21.21
N VAL A 437 -10.34 38.71 20.04
CA VAL A 437 -10.59 37.61 19.09
C VAL A 437 -9.27 37.02 18.60
N ILE A 438 -8.29 37.85 18.24
CA ILE A 438 -6.97 37.37 17.79
C ILE A 438 -6.23 36.64 18.91
N LYS A 439 -6.28 37.14 20.15
CA LYS A 439 -5.72 36.44 21.31
C LYS A 439 -6.35 35.06 21.49
N ARG A 440 -7.66 34.93 21.28
CA ARG A 440 -8.36 33.63 21.32
C ARG A 440 -7.91 32.71 20.18
N ILE A 441 -7.77 33.21 18.95
CA ILE A 441 -7.24 32.44 17.81
C ILE A 441 -5.85 31.89 18.15
N PHE A 442 -4.96 32.74 18.68
CA PHE A 442 -3.60 32.34 19.06
C PHE A 442 -3.59 31.27 20.15
N ILE A 443 -4.41 31.42 21.19
CA ILE A 443 -4.53 30.41 22.27
C ILE A 443 -5.07 29.08 21.71
N THR A 444 -6.11 29.12 20.89
CA THR A 444 -6.70 27.92 20.28
C THR A 444 -5.70 27.18 19.40
N VAL A 445 -4.99 27.90 18.52
CA VAL A 445 -3.96 27.29 17.65
C VAL A 445 -2.82 26.71 18.50
N GLY A 446 -2.38 27.42 19.55
CA GLY A 446 -1.36 26.91 20.47
C GLY A 446 -1.79 25.61 21.17
N LEU A 447 -3.02 25.52 21.66
CA LEU A 447 -3.56 24.31 22.29
C LEU A 447 -3.64 23.14 21.30
N LEU A 448 -4.05 23.39 20.06
CA LEU A 448 -4.12 22.37 19.01
C LEU A 448 -2.73 21.88 18.60
N SER A 449 -1.73 22.76 18.56
CA SER A 449 -0.33 22.39 18.33
C SER A 449 0.23 21.53 19.46
N ILE A 450 -0.08 21.84 20.72
CA ILE A 450 0.31 21.02 21.88
C ILE A 450 -0.30 19.61 21.79
N LEU A 451 -1.56 19.51 21.37
CA LEU A 451 -2.23 18.23 21.18
C LEU A 451 -1.57 17.36 20.08
N GLY A 452 -0.79 17.97 19.19
CA GLY A 452 -0.01 17.29 18.15
C GLY A 452 1.39 16.83 18.57
N ILE A 453 1.88 17.25 19.75
CA ILE A 453 3.22 16.88 20.27
C ILE A 453 3.42 15.36 20.37
N PRO A 454 2.43 14.54 20.82
CA PRO A 454 2.60 13.09 20.86
C PRO A 454 2.99 12.50 19.50
N ALA A 455 2.40 12.97 18.40
CA ALA A 455 2.76 12.51 17.05
C ALA A 455 4.22 12.85 16.69
N ALA A 456 4.68 14.06 17.02
CA ALA A 456 6.06 14.47 16.81
C ALA A 456 7.06 13.63 17.65
N VAL A 457 6.70 13.27 18.89
CA VAL A 457 7.50 12.39 19.75
C VAL A 457 7.59 10.98 19.16
N PHE A 458 6.49 10.42 18.65
CA PHE A 458 6.52 9.11 18.01
C PHE A 458 7.34 9.09 16.71
N LEU A 459 7.26 10.14 15.90
CA LEU A 459 8.11 10.31 14.71
C LEU A 459 9.61 10.38 15.07
N PHE A 460 9.94 11.07 16.15
CA PHE A 460 11.31 11.15 16.65
C PHE A 460 11.81 9.80 17.18
N LEU A 461 10.98 9.08 17.94
CA LEU A 461 11.30 7.72 18.40
C LEU A 461 11.48 6.74 17.23
N PHE A 462 10.70 6.88 16.16
CA PHE A 462 10.91 6.13 14.93
C PHE A 462 12.26 6.46 14.29
N PHE A 463 12.62 7.74 14.17
CA PHE A 463 13.89 8.17 13.58
C PHE A 463 15.10 7.55 14.29
N ILE A 464 15.00 7.34 15.60
CA ILE A 464 16.05 6.69 16.41
C ILE A 464 16.04 5.17 16.23
N SER A 465 14.87 4.54 16.17
CA SER A 465 14.73 3.08 16.25
C SER A 465 14.70 2.37 14.90
N GLY A 466 14.42 3.08 13.80
CA GLY A 466 14.26 2.50 12.46
C GLY A 466 13.05 1.57 12.29
N GLN A 467 12.20 1.43 13.32
CA GLN A 467 11.05 0.52 13.35
C GLN A 467 9.78 1.29 13.74
N VAL A 468 8.71 1.17 12.94
CA VAL A 468 7.40 1.75 13.28
C VAL A 468 6.52 0.69 13.91
N HIS A 469 6.04 0.94 15.13
CA HIS A 469 5.01 0.09 15.72
C HIS A 469 3.63 0.43 15.12
N PRO A 470 2.81 -0.53 14.63
CA PRO A 470 1.52 -0.25 13.99
C PRO A 470 0.50 0.54 14.84
N LEU A 471 0.62 0.50 16.17
CA LEU A 471 -0.20 1.31 17.08
C LEU A 471 0.04 2.82 16.97
N VAL A 472 1.24 3.23 16.52
CA VAL A 472 1.59 4.65 16.38
C VAL A 472 0.60 5.35 15.47
N TRP A 473 0.25 4.74 14.33
CA TRP A 473 -0.71 5.29 13.38
C TRP A 473 -2.12 5.41 13.93
N ARG A 474 -2.55 4.46 14.77
CA ARG A 474 -3.88 4.51 15.39
C ARG A 474 -3.98 5.65 16.39
N ILE A 475 -2.91 5.87 17.14
CA ILE A 475 -2.80 6.95 18.12
C ILE A 475 -2.71 8.29 17.40
N GLU A 476 -1.89 8.38 16.34
CA GLU A 476 -1.75 9.59 15.53
C GLU A 476 -3.08 9.97 14.87
N LEU A 477 -3.74 9.04 14.19
CA LEU A 477 -5.03 9.29 13.54
C LEU A 477 -6.10 9.73 14.56
N PHE A 478 -6.07 9.17 15.77
CA PHE A 478 -6.94 9.59 16.86
C PHE A 478 -6.68 11.04 17.27
N PHE A 479 -5.43 11.45 17.44
CA PHE A 479 -5.07 12.84 17.78
C PHE A 479 -5.37 13.82 16.64
N VAL A 480 -5.12 13.44 15.38
CA VAL A 480 -5.52 14.23 14.20
C VAL A 480 -7.04 14.39 14.15
N GLY A 481 -7.79 13.32 14.41
CA GLY A 481 -9.26 13.38 14.51
C GLY A 481 -9.74 14.32 15.62
N LEU A 482 -9.11 14.27 16.80
CA LEU A 482 -9.43 15.15 17.92
C LEU A 482 -9.10 16.62 17.59
N GLN A 483 -7.99 16.87 16.89
CA GLN A 483 -7.66 18.19 16.36
C GLN A 483 -8.70 18.68 15.35
N MET A 484 -9.19 17.83 14.44
CA MET A 484 -10.21 18.22 13.46
C MET A 484 -11.51 18.63 14.13
N ILE A 485 -11.96 17.86 15.12
CA ILE A 485 -13.16 18.19 15.91
C ILE A 485 -12.95 19.52 16.64
N GLY A 486 -11.79 19.73 17.26
CA GLY A 486 -11.44 20.98 17.93
C GLY A 486 -11.42 22.19 16.99
N LEU A 487 -10.87 22.03 15.79
CA LEU A 487 -10.84 23.06 14.74
C LEU A 487 -12.27 23.42 14.31
N CYS A 488 -13.12 22.44 13.99
CA CYS A 488 -14.51 22.68 13.60
C CYS A 488 -15.31 23.40 14.70
N LEU A 489 -15.18 22.96 15.96
CA LEU A 489 -15.88 23.58 17.10
C LEU A 489 -15.39 25.02 17.34
N SER A 490 -14.09 25.27 17.25
CA SER A 490 -13.53 26.60 17.47
C SER A 490 -13.98 27.60 16.40
N GLN A 491 -14.06 27.19 15.13
CA GLN A 491 -14.59 28.00 14.03
C GLN A 491 -16.04 28.48 14.31
N ILE A 492 -16.88 27.63 14.89
CA ILE A 492 -18.25 28.00 15.29
C ILE A 492 -18.26 29.10 16.35
N THR A 493 -17.33 29.05 17.31
CA THR A 493 -17.28 30.03 18.41
C THR A 493 -16.66 31.37 18.00
N LEU A 494 -15.79 31.36 16.98
CA LEU A 494 -15.03 32.53 16.52
C LEU A 494 -15.77 33.35 15.46
N ILE A 495 -16.70 32.73 14.70
CA ILE A 495 -17.53 33.40 13.69
C ILE A 495 -18.85 33.87 14.34
N PRO A 496 -19.05 35.19 14.58
CA PRO A 496 -20.21 35.67 15.35
C PRO A 496 -21.56 35.41 14.66
N GLN A 497 -21.59 35.45 13.33
CA GLN A 497 -22.79 35.18 12.53
C GLN A 497 -23.25 33.73 12.68
N LEU A 498 -22.32 32.77 12.60
CA LEU A 498 -22.62 31.35 12.75
C LEU A 498 -23.08 31.03 14.18
N LYS A 499 -22.43 31.62 15.19
CA LYS A 499 -22.85 31.56 16.58
C LYS A 499 -24.27 32.11 16.79
N GLN A 500 -24.62 33.23 16.16
CA GLN A 500 -25.96 33.82 16.24
C GLN A 500 -27.02 32.93 15.60
N ILE A 501 -26.75 32.35 14.42
CA ILE A 501 -27.67 31.42 13.75
C ILE A 501 -27.97 30.20 14.63
N ILE A 502 -26.94 29.63 15.26
CA ILE A 502 -27.10 28.49 16.18
C ILE A 502 -27.92 28.91 17.42
N LEU A 503 -27.57 30.03 18.04
CA LEU A 503 -28.28 30.54 19.22
C LEU A 503 -29.75 30.87 18.92
N GLN A 504 -30.06 31.41 17.73
CA GLN A 504 -31.43 31.67 17.30
C GLN A 504 -32.25 30.38 17.17
N LYS A 505 -31.67 29.30 16.61
CA LYS A 505 -32.31 27.97 16.57
C LYS A 505 -32.61 27.43 17.98
N PHE A 506 -31.69 27.62 18.94
CA PHE A 506 -31.91 27.23 20.33
C PHE A 506 -32.91 28.13 21.07
N GLN A 507 -32.99 29.42 20.72
CA GLN A 507 -33.93 30.37 21.32
C GLN A 507 -35.36 30.21 20.80
N HIS A 508 -35.56 29.73 19.57
CA HIS A 508 -36.90 29.46 19.02
C HIS A 508 -37.67 28.38 19.81
N ASN A 509 -36.97 27.57 20.61
CA ASN A 509 -37.54 26.57 21.51
C ASN A 509 -37.86 27.10 22.92
N ARG A 510 -37.73 28.41 23.20
CA ARG A 510 -38.19 29.01 24.46
C ARG A 510 -39.55 29.69 24.27
N VAL A 511 -40.55 29.20 25.01
CA VAL A 511 -41.93 29.73 25.04
C VAL A 511 -41.93 31.19 25.53
N ILE A 512 -42.50 32.10 24.74
CA ILE A 512 -42.67 33.53 25.10
C ILE A 512 -44.00 33.69 25.87
N THR A 513 -43.94 34.25 27.07
CA THR A 513 -45.11 34.49 27.95
C THR A 513 -45.96 35.70 27.53
N LEU A 514 -47.29 35.59 27.67
CA LEU A 514 -48.33 36.54 27.20
C LEU A 514 -48.10 38.03 27.54
N ASN A 515 -47.38 38.36 28.61
CA ASN A 515 -47.20 39.74 29.08
C ASN A 515 -46.54 40.65 28.03
N THR A 516 -45.63 40.14 27.20
CA THR A 516 -44.97 40.94 26.15
C THR A 516 -45.90 41.33 25.00
N ILE A 517 -47.00 40.61 24.79
CA ILE A 517 -47.98 40.91 23.74
C ILE A 517 -48.88 42.07 24.18
N VAL A 518 -49.30 42.08 25.45
CA VAL A 518 -50.19 43.10 26.01
C VAL A 518 -49.50 44.47 26.07
N THR A 519 -48.22 44.54 26.43
CA THR A 519 -47.49 45.82 26.46
C THR A 519 -47.37 46.45 25.07
N ARG A 520 -47.27 45.62 24.02
CA ARG A 520 -47.13 46.09 22.64
C ARG A 520 -48.44 46.64 22.07
N SER A 521 -49.58 46.07 22.46
CA SER A 521 -50.89 46.54 21.98
C SER A 521 -51.29 47.87 22.61
N ILE A 522 -50.94 48.11 23.88
CA ILE A 522 -51.23 49.37 24.58
C ILE A 522 -50.45 50.54 23.95
N LEU A 523 -49.16 50.33 23.65
CA LEU A 523 -48.32 51.35 23.02
C LEU A 523 -48.77 51.72 21.60
N LEU A 524 -49.26 50.75 20.84
CA LEU A 524 -49.81 51.00 19.50
C LEU A 524 -51.10 51.82 19.54
N LYS A 525 -51.95 51.58 20.55
CA LYS A 525 -53.21 52.31 20.70
C LYS A 525 -52.97 53.79 21.04
N GLN A 526 -51.99 54.09 21.90
CA GLN A 526 -51.63 55.47 22.21
C GLN A 526 -51.08 56.24 20.99
N TYR A 527 -50.31 55.57 20.13
CA TYR A 527 -49.71 56.21 18.94
C TYR A 527 -50.75 56.62 17.89
N ILE A 528 -51.83 55.84 17.75
CA ILE A 528 -52.90 56.11 16.77
C ILE A 528 -53.80 57.26 17.23
N THR A 529 -53.98 57.47 18.54
CA THR A 529 -54.85 58.54 19.06
C THR A 529 -54.21 59.94 19.07
N THR A 530 -52.90 60.05 18.86
CA THR A 530 -52.14 61.33 18.90
C THR A 530 -51.77 61.90 17.52
N ARG A 531 -52.25 61.30 16.44
CA ARG A 531 -52.11 61.79 15.05
C ARG A 531 -53.47 61.83 14.40
#